data_AF-X1JLH4-F1
#
_entry.id   AF-X1JLH4-F1
#
_cell.length_a   1.000
_cell.length_b   1.000
_cell.length_c   1.000
_cell.angle_alpha   90.00
_cell.angle_beta   90.00
_cell.angle_gamma   90.00
#
_symmetry.space_group_name_H-M   'P 1'
#
loop_
_entity.id
_entity.type
_entity.pdbx_description
1 polymer ?
#
loop_
_entity_poly.entity_id
_entity_poly.type
_entity_poly.pdbx_seq_one_letter_code
_entity_poly.pdbx_strand_id
1 'polypeptide(L)'
;PIFPFALYGVGKRDLQIFIDTWRYGDWVPMAKSHISWHQNGIFFARMGLTEEAAEYNIKKLENSSRRFPVFWGPGHDWVPDHNWGGSGMIGLQDMLLQTDGRKIYLLPAWPKDWNADFKLHAPYNTIVECVVRNGKIKTLKITPEARSKDVKIMNKFVLETH
;
A
#
# COMPACT_ATOMS: atom_id res chain seq x y z
N PRO A 1 -11.03 13.33 -0.74
CA PRO A 1 -10.93 11.98 -0.10
C PRO A 1 -9.58 11.33 -0.43
N ILE A 2 -9.02 10.51 0.47
CA ILE A 2 -7.73 9.80 0.28
C ILE A 2 -7.82 8.72 -0.80
N PHE A 3 -8.87 7.92 -0.78
CA PHE A 3 -9.16 6.89 -1.77
C PHE A 3 -10.67 6.89 -2.04
N PRO A 4 -11.12 6.63 -3.28
CA PRO A 4 -10.31 6.38 -4.49
C PRO A 4 -9.74 7.66 -5.14
N PHE A 5 -10.26 8.84 -4.80
CA PHE A 5 -10.01 10.08 -5.55
C PHE A 5 -8.63 10.74 -5.36
N ALA A 6 -7.83 10.30 -4.38
CA ALA A 6 -6.47 10.82 -4.15
C ALA A 6 -6.36 12.35 -3.99
N LEU A 7 -7.38 13.03 -3.44
CA LEU A 7 -7.29 14.46 -3.13
C LEU A 7 -6.28 14.74 -1.99
N TYR A 8 -6.09 13.75 -1.12
CA TYR A 8 -5.16 13.78 0.01
C TYR A 8 -4.29 12.52 -0.02
N GLY A 9 -3.11 12.58 0.61
CA GLY A 9 -2.16 11.47 0.65
C GLY A 9 -0.73 11.95 0.84
N VAL A 10 0.22 11.01 0.83
CA VAL A 10 1.65 11.28 0.91
C VAL A 10 2.08 12.39 -0.07
N GLY A 11 2.79 13.39 0.44
CA GLY A 11 3.27 14.52 -0.35
C GLY A 11 2.28 15.67 -0.57
N LYS A 12 1.07 15.61 0.02
CA LYS A 12 0.06 16.68 -0.03
C LYS A 12 -0.05 17.44 1.30
N ARG A 13 -0.46 18.70 1.23
CA ARG A 13 -0.40 19.68 2.34
C ARG A 13 -1.27 19.31 3.54
N ASP A 14 -2.47 18.78 3.30
CA ASP A 14 -3.49 18.58 4.33
C ASP A 14 -3.56 17.11 4.82
N LEU A 15 -2.51 16.32 4.60
CA LEU A 15 -2.46 14.92 5.01
C LEU A 15 -2.66 14.75 6.53
N GLN A 16 -2.12 15.68 7.33
CA GLN A 16 -2.19 15.59 8.79
C GLN A 16 -3.64 15.57 9.31
N ILE A 17 -4.55 16.33 8.68
CA ILE A 17 -5.97 16.37 9.06
C ILE A 17 -6.59 14.97 8.96
N PHE A 18 -6.22 14.18 7.94
CA PHE A 18 -6.73 12.83 7.75
C PHE A 18 -6.15 11.85 8.75
N ILE A 19 -4.85 11.97 9.06
CA ILE A 19 -4.21 11.18 10.10
C ILE A 19 -4.88 11.44 11.46
N ASP A 20 -5.12 12.70 11.78
CA ASP A 20 -5.77 13.11 13.03
C ASP A 20 -7.23 12.64 13.07
N THR A 21 -7.95 12.72 11.96
CA THR A 21 -9.33 12.18 11.86
C THR A 21 -9.35 10.67 12.16
N TRP A 22 -8.38 9.91 11.64
CA TRP A 22 -8.27 8.48 11.95
C TRP A 22 -7.94 8.24 13.43
N ARG A 23 -7.01 9.00 14.00
CA ARG A 23 -6.53 8.80 15.38
C ARG A 23 -7.52 9.22 16.45
N TYR A 24 -8.21 10.34 16.23
CA TYR A 24 -9.07 10.99 17.23
C TYR A 24 -10.56 10.92 16.90
N GLY A 25 -10.94 10.38 15.74
CA GLY A 25 -12.33 10.15 15.39
C GLY A 25 -13.00 9.14 16.32
N ASP A 26 -14.30 9.33 16.57
CA ASP A 26 -15.13 8.43 17.37
C ASP A 26 -15.57 7.22 16.53
N TRP A 27 -14.62 6.32 16.28
CA TRP A 27 -14.84 5.12 15.45
C TRP A 27 -15.44 3.98 16.27
N VAL A 28 -16.55 3.44 15.81
CA VAL A 28 -17.04 2.15 16.31
C VAL A 28 -16.01 1.03 16.01
N PRO A 29 -15.81 0.03 16.89
CA PRO A 29 -14.79 -1.00 16.70
C PRO A 29 -14.84 -1.70 15.34
N MET A 30 -16.05 -1.94 14.82
CA MET A 30 -16.26 -2.57 13.52
C MET A 30 -15.66 -1.77 12.36
N ALA A 31 -15.59 -0.44 12.47
CA ALA A 31 -14.98 0.42 11.45
C ALA A 31 -13.45 0.23 11.35
N LYS A 32 -12.82 -0.34 12.39
CA LYS A 32 -11.38 -0.68 12.41
C LYS A 32 -11.11 -2.15 12.04
N SER A 33 -12.14 -2.89 11.64
CA SER A 33 -12.01 -4.29 11.24
C SER A 33 -11.20 -4.43 9.95
N HIS A 34 -10.62 -5.62 9.75
CA HIS A 34 -10.01 -6.05 8.49
C HIS A 34 -10.91 -7.01 7.70
N ILE A 35 -12.07 -7.38 8.23
CA ILE A 35 -12.94 -8.41 7.64
C ILE A 35 -13.58 -7.91 6.34
N SER A 36 -13.64 -8.78 5.34
CA SER A 36 -14.41 -8.58 4.09
C SER A 36 -14.01 -7.34 3.29
N TRP A 37 -14.94 -6.51 2.82
CA TRP A 37 -14.66 -5.34 1.98
C TRP A 37 -13.93 -4.17 2.68
N HIS A 38 -13.60 -4.26 3.98
CA HIS A 38 -12.96 -3.16 4.71
C HIS A 38 -11.63 -2.73 4.09
N GLN A 39 -11.44 -1.42 3.92
CA GLN A 39 -10.38 -0.81 3.09
C GLN A 39 -9.29 -0.08 3.89
N ASN A 40 -9.27 -0.19 5.22
CA ASN A 40 -8.42 0.66 6.05
C ASN A 40 -6.92 0.55 5.71
N GLY A 41 -6.44 -0.62 5.31
CA GLY A 41 -5.06 -0.81 4.83
C GLY A 41 -4.67 0.09 3.64
N ILE A 42 -5.61 0.37 2.72
CA ILE A 42 -5.40 1.29 1.61
C ILE A 42 -5.23 2.72 2.15
N PHE A 43 -6.05 3.12 3.13
CA PHE A 43 -5.94 4.43 3.74
C PHE A 43 -4.62 4.58 4.52
N PHE A 44 -4.22 3.58 5.31
CA PHE A 44 -2.95 3.60 6.05
C PHE A 44 -1.76 3.73 5.11
N ALA A 45 -1.74 2.93 4.04
CA ALA A 45 -0.69 3.01 3.03
C ALA A 45 -0.61 4.41 2.41
N ARG A 46 -1.75 4.97 1.98
CA ARG A 46 -1.82 6.33 1.39
C ARG A 46 -1.54 7.47 2.37
N MET A 47 -1.63 7.21 3.67
CA MET A 47 -1.20 8.14 4.72
C MET A 47 0.27 7.98 5.10
N GLY A 48 0.96 6.95 4.62
CA GLY A 48 2.34 6.64 5.02
C GLY A 48 2.45 6.00 6.41
N LEU A 49 1.33 5.56 6.99
CA LEU A 49 1.25 4.88 8.29
C LEU A 49 1.73 3.43 8.12
N THR A 50 3.05 3.26 8.10
CA THR A 50 3.71 2.02 7.67
C THR A 50 3.38 0.84 8.58
N GLU A 51 3.39 1.04 9.89
CA GLU A 51 3.14 -0.01 10.88
C GLU A 51 1.69 -0.48 10.80
N GLU A 52 0.73 0.46 10.79
CA GLU A 52 -0.68 0.15 10.67
C GLU A 52 -1.02 -0.50 9.31
N ALA A 53 -0.40 -0.03 8.22
CA ALA A 53 -0.59 -0.63 6.89
C ALA A 53 -0.07 -2.07 6.84
N ALA A 54 1.08 -2.35 7.46
CA ALA A 54 1.67 -3.67 7.52
C ALA A 54 0.81 -4.63 8.36
N GLU A 55 0.45 -4.23 9.57
CA GLU A 55 -0.40 -5.03 10.46
C GLU A 55 -1.74 -5.38 9.78
N TYR A 56 -2.36 -4.39 9.13
CA TYR A 56 -3.63 -4.60 8.44
C TYR A 56 -3.48 -5.56 7.27
N ASN A 57 -2.46 -5.40 6.42
CA ASN A 57 -2.26 -6.27 5.26
C ASN A 57 -1.86 -7.69 5.64
N ILE A 58 -1.11 -7.89 6.74
CA ILE A 58 -0.84 -9.24 7.28
C ILE A 58 -2.18 -9.93 7.58
N LYS A 59 -3.02 -9.32 8.42
CA LYS A 59 -4.34 -9.88 8.78
C LYS A 59 -5.23 -10.11 7.55
N LYS A 60 -5.13 -9.23 6.56
CA LYS A 60 -5.93 -9.32 5.33
C LYS A 60 -5.53 -10.49 4.44
N LEU A 61 -4.26 -10.86 4.43
CA LEU A 61 -3.70 -11.89 3.54
C LEU A 61 -3.33 -13.20 4.26
N GLU A 62 -3.65 -13.31 5.55
CA GLU A 62 -3.53 -14.54 6.33
C GLU A 62 -4.34 -15.69 5.73
N ASN A 63 -3.83 -16.93 5.87
CA ASN A 63 -4.54 -18.11 5.41
C ASN A 63 -5.89 -18.27 6.12
N SER A 64 -6.93 -18.58 5.35
CA SER A 64 -8.20 -19.05 5.91
C SER A 64 -8.12 -20.53 6.31
N SER A 65 -9.07 -21.00 7.12
CA SER A 65 -9.20 -22.42 7.49
C SER A 65 -9.79 -23.31 6.38
N ARG A 66 -9.98 -22.77 5.16
CA ARG A 66 -10.61 -23.48 4.04
C ARG A 66 -9.59 -24.35 3.31
N ARG A 67 -10.11 -25.27 2.48
CA ARG A 67 -9.29 -26.12 1.60
C ARG A 67 -8.35 -25.30 0.72
N PHE A 68 -8.84 -24.18 0.18
CA PHE A 68 -8.01 -23.20 -0.51
C PHE A 68 -7.72 -22.05 0.45
N PRO A 69 -6.46 -21.83 0.88
CA PRO A 69 -6.16 -20.87 1.96
C PRO A 69 -6.51 -19.41 1.63
N VAL A 70 -6.61 -19.07 0.35
CA VAL A 70 -7.01 -17.74 -0.14
C VAL A 70 -8.53 -17.63 -0.38
N PHE A 71 -9.32 -18.65 -0.03
CA PHE A 71 -10.78 -18.55 -0.01
C PHE A 71 -11.20 -18.02 1.36
N TRP A 72 -11.15 -16.70 1.50
CA TRP A 72 -11.55 -16.00 2.72
C TRP A 72 -13.07 -15.99 2.92
N GLY A 73 -13.48 -15.79 4.17
CA GLY A 73 -14.87 -15.61 4.59
C GLY A 73 -15.56 -16.83 5.25
N PRO A 74 -16.87 -16.69 5.56
CA PRO A 74 -17.70 -15.54 5.25
C PRO A 74 -17.33 -14.34 6.12
N GLY A 75 -17.43 -13.15 5.54
CA GLY A 75 -17.29 -11.88 6.25
C GLY A 75 -18.63 -11.16 6.22
N HIS A 76 -18.68 -10.01 5.54
CA HIS A 76 -19.96 -9.37 5.17
C HIS A 76 -20.56 -9.97 3.89
N ASP A 77 -19.75 -10.70 3.12
CA ASP A 77 -20.11 -11.41 1.89
C ASP A 77 -20.01 -12.95 2.04
N TRP A 78 -20.25 -13.67 0.94
CA TRP A 78 -20.16 -15.13 0.87
C TRP A 78 -18.73 -15.65 0.63
N VAL A 79 -18.54 -16.98 0.67
CA VAL A 79 -17.24 -17.65 0.43
C VAL A 79 -17.15 -18.18 -1.01
N PRO A 80 -16.07 -17.89 -1.77
CA PRO A 80 -14.95 -17.02 -1.41
C PRO A 80 -15.31 -15.53 -1.48
N ASP A 81 -14.90 -14.78 -0.45
CA ASP A 81 -15.04 -13.32 -0.43
C ASP A 81 -13.89 -12.69 -1.24
N HIS A 82 -14.18 -12.29 -2.48
CA HIS A 82 -13.19 -11.66 -3.35
C HIS A 82 -12.85 -10.22 -2.92
N ASN A 83 -13.74 -9.54 -2.20
CA ASN A 83 -13.50 -8.18 -1.72
C ASN A 83 -12.42 -8.16 -0.63
N TRP A 84 -12.35 -9.24 0.15
CA TRP A 84 -11.31 -9.45 1.15
C TRP A 84 -9.91 -9.41 0.53
N GLY A 85 -9.63 -10.33 -0.39
CA GLY A 85 -8.34 -10.39 -1.08
C GLY A 85 -8.09 -9.15 -1.94
N GLY A 86 -9.13 -8.67 -2.63
CA GLY A 86 -9.05 -7.49 -3.51
C GLY A 86 -8.58 -6.24 -2.77
N SER A 87 -9.19 -5.92 -1.63
CA SER A 87 -8.79 -4.75 -0.83
C SER A 87 -7.39 -4.92 -0.21
N GLY A 88 -7.00 -6.14 0.18
CA GLY A 88 -5.64 -6.46 0.63
C GLY A 88 -4.60 -6.26 -0.47
N MET A 89 -4.86 -6.74 -1.68
CA MET A 89 -3.93 -6.57 -2.82
C MET A 89 -3.75 -5.10 -3.22
N ILE A 90 -4.80 -4.28 -3.14
CA ILE A 90 -4.69 -2.84 -3.39
C ILE A 90 -3.84 -2.18 -2.29
N GLY A 91 -4.11 -2.50 -1.02
CA GLY A 91 -3.34 -1.97 0.11
C GLY A 91 -1.86 -2.32 0.02
N LEU A 92 -1.53 -3.57 -0.31
CA LEU A 92 -0.16 -4.03 -0.49
C LEU A 92 0.56 -3.30 -1.64
N GLN A 93 -0.11 -3.08 -2.77
CA GLN A 93 0.44 -2.31 -3.89
C GLN A 93 0.66 -0.84 -3.50
N ASP A 94 -0.30 -0.21 -2.82
CA ASP A 94 -0.17 1.18 -2.35
C ASP A 94 0.93 1.32 -1.28
N MET A 95 1.30 0.27 -0.54
CA MET A 95 2.47 0.30 0.35
C MET A 95 3.79 0.40 -0.46
N LEU A 96 3.85 -0.24 -1.63
CA LEU A 96 5.03 -0.32 -2.49
C LEU A 96 5.15 0.86 -3.46
N LEU A 97 4.05 1.34 -4.03
CA LEU A 97 4.05 2.38 -5.06
C LEU A 97 2.76 3.18 -5.04
N GLN A 98 2.88 4.51 -5.00
CA GLN A 98 1.75 5.45 -5.14
C GLN A 98 2.07 6.49 -6.22
N THR A 99 1.04 7.09 -6.81
CA THR A 99 1.23 8.12 -7.85
C THR A 99 0.33 9.32 -7.62
N ASP A 100 0.86 10.52 -7.92
CA ASP A 100 0.13 11.79 -7.86
C ASP A 100 0.46 12.63 -9.10
N GLY A 101 -0.49 12.69 -10.03
CA GLY A 101 -0.22 13.17 -11.39
C GLY A 101 0.95 12.40 -12.00
N ARG A 102 2.03 13.11 -12.34
CA ARG A 102 3.25 12.49 -12.90
C ARG A 102 4.18 11.87 -11.86
N LYS A 103 4.08 12.27 -10.59
CA LYS A 103 5.00 11.82 -9.53
C LYS A 103 4.75 10.36 -9.19
N ILE A 104 5.82 9.62 -8.94
CA ILE A 104 5.83 8.23 -8.50
C ILE A 104 6.51 8.18 -7.13
N TYR A 105 5.76 7.87 -6.09
CA TYR A 105 6.27 7.66 -4.75
C TYR A 105 6.57 6.17 -4.56
N LEU A 106 7.85 5.85 -4.37
CA LEU A 106 8.34 4.48 -4.24
C LEU A 106 8.56 4.12 -2.76
N LEU A 107 8.05 2.97 -2.34
CA LEU A 107 8.04 2.48 -0.94
C LEU A 107 7.45 3.49 0.07
N PRO A 108 6.30 4.14 -0.22
CA PRO A 108 5.71 5.16 0.64
C PRO A 108 5.31 4.67 2.03
N ALA A 109 4.94 3.39 2.15
CA ALA A 109 4.54 2.77 3.42
C ALA A 109 5.06 1.32 3.56
N TRP A 110 6.22 1.03 2.96
CA TRP A 110 6.82 -0.31 3.03
C TRP A 110 7.72 -0.44 4.27
N PRO A 111 7.56 -1.47 5.12
CA PRO A 111 8.45 -1.72 6.26
C PRO A 111 9.89 -1.95 5.81
N LYS A 112 10.87 -1.41 6.54
CA LYS A 112 12.29 -1.47 6.14
C LYS A 112 12.88 -2.87 6.27
N ASP A 113 12.38 -3.65 7.20
CA ASP A 113 12.76 -5.03 7.46
C ASP A 113 12.17 -6.02 6.44
N TRP A 114 11.22 -5.58 5.61
CA TRP A 114 10.58 -6.44 4.61
C TRP A 114 11.35 -6.44 3.28
N ASN A 115 11.64 -7.65 2.80
CA ASN A 115 12.20 -7.88 1.49
C ASN A 115 11.09 -7.92 0.44
N ALA A 116 11.34 -7.36 -0.74
CA ALA A 116 10.38 -7.37 -1.85
C ALA A 116 11.09 -7.51 -3.19
N ASP A 117 10.45 -8.21 -4.12
CA ASP A 117 10.74 -8.18 -5.56
C ASP A 117 9.41 -7.92 -6.25
N PHE A 118 9.32 -6.78 -6.94
CA PHE A 118 8.07 -6.37 -7.54
C PHE A 118 8.24 -5.65 -8.88
N LYS A 119 7.18 -5.77 -9.67
CA LYS A 119 6.99 -5.10 -10.96
C LYS A 119 5.58 -4.55 -11.01
N LEU A 120 5.43 -3.24 -11.00
CA LEU A 120 4.13 -2.57 -10.96
C LEU A 120 3.99 -1.56 -12.10
N HIS A 121 2.75 -1.39 -12.56
CA HIS A 121 2.40 -0.36 -13.51
C HIS A 121 2.15 0.97 -12.79
N ALA A 122 2.58 2.06 -13.45
CA ALA A 122 2.27 3.44 -13.08
C ALA A 122 1.67 4.17 -14.30
N PRO A 123 0.93 5.28 -14.09
CA PRO A 123 0.35 6.06 -15.18
C PRO A 123 1.38 6.50 -16.23
N TYR A 124 0.89 6.87 -17.40
CA TYR A 124 1.69 7.23 -18.59
C TYR A 124 2.60 6.08 -19.06
N ASN A 125 2.02 4.88 -19.18
CA ASN A 125 2.65 3.66 -19.69
C ASN A 125 4.02 3.38 -19.06
N THR A 126 4.07 3.40 -17.73
CA THR A 126 5.32 3.23 -16.99
C THR A 126 5.32 1.96 -16.18
N ILE A 127 6.46 1.29 -16.16
CA ILE A 127 6.72 0.09 -15.38
C ILE A 127 7.83 0.43 -14.39
N VAL A 128 7.60 0.06 -13.13
CA VAL A 128 8.56 0.18 -12.04
C VAL A 128 8.91 -1.23 -11.56
N GLU A 129 10.16 -1.61 -11.76
CA GLU A 129 10.75 -2.87 -11.27
C GLU A 129 11.71 -2.52 -10.13
N CYS A 130 11.53 -3.15 -8.97
CA CYS A 130 12.32 -2.82 -7.79
C CYS A 130 12.58 -4.05 -6.91
N VAL A 131 13.82 -4.17 -6.44
CA VAL A 131 14.25 -5.21 -5.50
C VAL A 131 14.73 -4.53 -4.22
N VAL A 132 14.10 -4.85 -3.11
CA VAL A 132 14.45 -4.34 -1.77
C VAL A 132 14.95 -5.48 -0.91
N ARG A 133 16.12 -5.31 -0.30
CA ARG A 133 16.67 -6.25 0.68
C ARG A 133 17.20 -5.50 1.91
N ASN A 134 16.79 -5.93 3.10
CA ASN A 134 17.27 -5.39 4.38
C ASN A 134 17.28 -3.85 4.43
N GLY A 135 16.17 -3.21 4.04
CA GLY A 135 16.02 -1.76 4.07
C GLY A 135 16.75 -0.99 2.97
N LYS A 136 17.32 -1.68 1.97
CA LYS A 136 18.05 -1.07 0.86
C LYS A 136 17.46 -1.48 -0.48
N ILE A 137 17.40 -0.53 -1.41
CA ILE A 137 17.04 -0.82 -2.81
C ILE A 137 18.29 -1.35 -3.50
N LYS A 138 18.23 -2.60 -3.95
CA LYS A 138 19.30 -3.32 -4.67
C LYS A 138 19.21 -3.12 -6.18
N THR A 139 17.98 -2.98 -6.69
CA THR A 139 17.74 -2.73 -8.10
C THR A 139 16.52 -1.84 -8.23
N LEU A 140 16.61 -0.83 -9.10
CA LEU A 140 15.49 0.01 -9.48
C LEU A 140 15.57 0.27 -10.98
N LYS A 141 14.58 -0.20 -11.72
CA LYS A 141 14.47 0.01 -13.16
C LYS A 141 13.11 0.62 -13.49
N ILE A 142 13.17 1.73 -14.22
CA ILE A 142 11.99 2.47 -14.66
C ILE A 142 11.93 2.41 -16.19
N THR A 143 10.81 1.94 -16.72
CA THR A 143 10.59 1.86 -18.16
C THR A 143 9.37 2.70 -18.54
N PRO A 144 9.51 3.73 -19.41
CA PRO A 144 10.74 4.21 -20.03
C PRO A 144 11.64 4.98 -19.06
N GLU A 145 12.96 4.94 -19.28
CA GLU A 145 13.97 5.52 -18.38
C GLU A 145 13.78 7.02 -18.12
N ALA A 146 13.24 7.76 -19.11
CA ALA A 146 12.93 9.18 -18.99
C ALA A 146 11.96 9.51 -17.84
N ARG A 147 11.23 8.52 -17.33
CA ARG A 147 10.33 8.65 -16.17
C ARG A 147 11.05 8.53 -14.83
N SER A 148 12.32 8.16 -14.79
CA SER A 148 13.10 8.06 -13.54
C SER A 148 13.12 9.37 -12.76
N LYS A 149 13.11 10.52 -13.45
CA LYS A 149 13.01 11.85 -12.84
C LYS A 149 11.72 12.11 -12.07
N ASP A 150 10.67 11.33 -12.36
CA ASP A 150 9.38 11.45 -11.70
C ASP A 150 9.30 10.59 -10.42
N VAL A 151 10.33 9.75 -10.15
CA VAL A 151 10.38 8.83 -9.01
C VAL A 151 10.98 9.52 -7.77
N LYS A 152 10.29 9.38 -6.65
CA LYS A 152 10.75 9.78 -5.33
C LYS A 152 10.76 8.57 -4.40
N ILE A 153 11.95 8.20 -3.93
CA ILE A 153 12.12 7.16 -2.91
C ILE A 153 11.64 7.72 -1.57
N MET A 154 10.69 7.03 -0.96
CA MET A 154 10.07 7.41 0.30
C MET A 154 10.66 6.59 1.46
N ASN A 155 10.16 6.86 2.66
CA ASN A 155 10.46 6.12 3.88
C ASN A 155 11.97 5.96 4.20
N LYS A 156 12.79 6.96 3.83
CA LYS A 156 14.25 6.99 4.05
C LYS A 156 14.97 5.72 3.57
N PHE A 157 14.49 5.05 2.52
CA PHE A 157 15.25 4.02 1.84
C PHE A 157 16.42 4.65 1.10
N VAL A 158 17.55 3.95 1.07
CA VAL A 158 18.76 4.39 0.35
C VAL A 158 18.95 3.47 -0.85
N LEU A 159 19.21 4.08 -2.01
CA LEU A 159 19.64 3.34 -3.19
C LEU A 159 21.09 2.90 -2.95
N GLU A 160 21.35 1.60 -3.06
CA GLU A 160 22.73 1.12 -2.97
C GLU A 160 23.46 1.49 -4.26
N THR A 161 24.41 2.41 -4.17
CA THR A 161 25.34 2.73 -5.25
C THR A 161 26.51 1.76 -5.17
N HIS A 162 26.73 0.98 -6.22
CA HIS A 162 27.95 0.20 -6.41
C HIS A 162 29.14 1.10 -6.70
#